data_AF-A0A806KGY7-F1
#
_entry.id   AF-A0A806KGY7-F1
#
_cell.length_a   1.000
_cell.length_b   1.000
_cell.length_c   1.000
_cell.angle_alpha   90.00
_cell.angle_beta   90.00
_cell.angle_gamma   90.00
#
_symmetry.space_group_name_H-M   'P 1'
#
loop_
_entity.id
_entity.type
_entity.pdbx_description
1 polymer ?
#
loop_
_entity_poly.entity_id
_entity_poly.type
_entity_poly.pdbx_seq_one_letter_code
_entity_poly.pdbx_strand_id
1 'polypeptide(L)'
;MLKNRKSRNIIIISVLIVAAFAFAFAACGGGGDSGDDDTPNEPESMTTKSALQYFYDENVKAGWNLGNTLDAVNVPSAASETAWGNPAATQALINGVKAQGFDIVRIGCTWIGHVGGAPNYTISQARLARVAKVVNMVHNAGMKAIINIHHDGNYTEPPNTWGFLKFAEVERGEANEAQVKAQLTAMWTQIANYFINYGDYLIFETMNEVHSGNWGGGASDAEQDRLFDWNQTALNAIRATGGNNATRFVAVPGLGSTEPGIVLAAHSRGKLLPNDGANGVSKLIVSVHFYAPSAYTVASATPTQGNEPLRHTIETEELANIDTEAAHLKETFFDNGIAVYYGEWGAPTDVRSSMDTEIKNTHINYISCVAAAARANGIVPIIWDDGGEFKMLERSNGAPKNGLWKDTLTAMITAINDTTDPGDNNGGEGVNLGSYVYGTAENGIDTNYQQAVWSLTSANVTIAKTAETKLVLKLTNAPSAGMQLVWQGPTNEIWWKAADILDDYGVPVTGKGTTWNASAKTLTINLEAALEDYASFSDQPNLNLIIAYYGSADISALGITSATLE
;
A
#
# COMPACT_ATOMS: atom_id res chain seq x y z
N MET A 1 -28.44 -68.10 24.09
CA MET A 1 -29.61 -67.84 24.95
C MET A 1 -29.82 -66.34 25.06
N LEU A 2 -30.96 -65.88 24.55
CA LEU A 2 -31.79 -64.71 24.88
C LEU A 2 -31.25 -63.53 25.75
N LYS A 3 -31.53 -62.32 25.21
CA LYS A 3 -31.98 -61.05 25.85
C LYS A 3 -30.88 -60.22 26.56
N ASN A 4 -30.84 -58.88 26.52
CA ASN A 4 -31.72 -57.85 25.95
C ASN A 4 -30.99 -56.48 25.93
N ARG A 5 -31.22 -55.71 24.86
CA ARG A 5 -31.33 -54.23 24.71
C ARG A 5 -30.80 -53.31 25.84
N LYS A 6 -30.03 -52.28 25.45
CA LYS A 6 -30.53 -50.90 25.20
C LYS A 6 -29.41 -49.97 24.68
N SER A 7 -29.77 -49.24 23.63
CA SER A 7 -29.07 -48.10 23.05
C SER A 7 -29.05 -46.89 24.00
N ARG A 8 -27.95 -46.13 23.99
CA ARG A 8 -27.92 -44.69 24.36
C ARG A 8 -26.68 -44.01 23.76
N ASN A 9 -26.94 -42.91 23.08
CA ASN A 9 -26.00 -42.02 22.40
C ASN A 9 -24.89 -41.52 23.34
N ILE A 10 -23.63 -41.60 22.90
CA ILE A 10 -22.51 -40.91 23.52
C ILE A 10 -22.34 -39.59 22.78
N ILE A 11 -22.77 -38.51 23.42
CA ILE A 11 -22.41 -37.13 23.05
C ILE A 11 -21.01 -36.91 23.60
N ILE A 12 -20.04 -36.68 22.71
CA ILE A 12 -18.68 -36.24 23.05
C ILE A 12 -18.81 -34.77 23.47
N ILE A 13 -18.68 -34.50 24.77
CA ILE A 13 -18.50 -33.14 25.29
C ILE A 13 -17.00 -32.85 25.24
N SER A 14 -16.59 -32.09 24.22
CA SER A 14 -15.27 -31.47 24.15
C SER A 14 -15.19 -30.38 25.22
N VAL A 15 -14.34 -30.59 26.22
CA VAL A 15 -14.00 -29.58 27.23
C VAL A 15 -13.07 -28.56 26.58
N LEU A 16 -13.61 -27.40 26.23
CA LEU A 16 -12.84 -26.20 25.90
C LEU A 16 -12.25 -25.63 27.21
N ILE A 17 -10.94 -25.79 27.39
CA ILE A 17 -10.19 -25.04 28.40
C ILE A 17 -9.89 -23.66 27.78
N VAL A 18 -10.72 -22.67 28.10
CA VAL A 18 -10.40 -21.26 27.89
C VAL A 18 -9.62 -20.81 29.11
N ALA A 19 -8.29 -20.77 29.01
CA ALA A 19 -7.44 -20.12 29.99
C ALA A 19 -7.46 -18.61 29.71
N ALA A 20 -8.41 -17.91 30.33
CA ALA A 20 -8.40 -16.45 30.38
C ALA A 20 -7.28 -16.00 31.35
N PHE A 21 -6.12 -15.61 30.82
CA PHE A 21 -5.13 -14.87 31.59
C PHE A 21 -5.55 -13.40 31.66
N ALA A 22 -6.32 -13.06 32.69
CA ALA A 22 -6.51 -11.69 33.10
C ALA A 22 -5.25 -11.24 33.87
N PHE A 23 -4.37 -10.46 33.22
CA PHE A 23 -3.35 -9.70 33.94
C PHE A 23 -4.04 -8.51 34.62
N ALA A 24 -4.31 -8.66 35.92
CA ALA A 24 -4.68 -7.53 36.77
C ALA A 24 -3.42 -6.68 37.03
N PHE A 25 -3.39 -5.46 36.49
CA PHE A 25 -2.45 -4.43 36.93
C PHE A 25 -2.83 -4.03 38.37
N ALA A 26 -2.09 -4.54 39.34
CA ALA A 26 -2.13 -4.03 40.71
C ALA A 26 -1.17 -2.83 40.80
N ALA A 27 -1.74 -1.63 40.79
CA ALA A 27 -1.03 -0.42 41.19
C ALA A 27 -0.72 -0.48 42.69
N CYS A 28 0.56 -0.60 43.03
CA CYS A 28 1.08 -0.25 44.35
C CYS A 28 2.35 0.58 44.16
N GLY A 29 2.28 1.84 44.56
CA GLY A 29 3.33 2.83 44.38
C GLY A 29 4.61 2.50 45.15
N GLY A 30 5.73 2.82 44.50
CA GLY A 30 7.06 2.94 45.08
C GLY A 30 7.89 3.76 44.10
N GLY A 31 8.19 5.01 44.48
CA GLY A 31 8.77 6.02 43.59
C GLY A 31 10.10 5.60 42.97
N GLY A 32 10.16 5.76 41.65
CA GLY A 32 11.36 5.68 40.83
C GLY A 32 11.00 6.22 39.45
N ASP A 33 11.47 7.44 39.17
CA ASP A 33 11.47 8.19 37.90
C ASP A 33 10.86 7.45 36.68
N SER A 34 9.53 7.48 36.57
CA SER A 34 8.80 6.94 35.43
C SER A 34 8.72 8.02 34.35
N GLY A 35 9.53 7.91 33.30
CA GLY A 35 9.35 8.72 32.10
C GLY A 35 7.94 8.50 31.56
N ASP A 36 7.19 9.59 31.36
CA ASP A 36 5.87 9.60 30.74
C ASP A 36 5.88 8.76 29.46
N ASP A 37 5.28 7.58 29.51
CA ASP A 37 4.93 6.81 28.33
C ASP A 37 3.55 7.33 27.89
N ASP A 38 3.54 8.24 26.92
CA ASP A 38 2.35 8.86 26.31
C ASP A 38 1.53 7.84 25.49
N THR A 39 1.53 6.56 25.86
CA THR A 39 0.72 5.55 25.19
C THR A 39 -0.77 5.83 25.44
N PRO A 40 -1.64 5.75 24.43
CA PRO A 40 -3.07 5.95 24.62
C PRO A 40 -3.63 4.92 25.61
N ASN A 41 -4.18 5.43 26.72
CA ASN A 41 -4.76 4.57 27.77
C ASN A 41 -6.09 3.93 27.35
N GLU A 42 -6.78 4.52 26.36
CA GLU A 42 -8.04 4.04 25.80
C GLU A 42 -7.93 3.89 24.28
N PRO A 43 -8.70 2.98 23.65
CA PRO A 43 -8.67 2.80 22.21
C PRO A 43 -9.05 4.08 21.45
N GLU A 44 -8.14 4.54 20.59
CA GLU A 44 -8.38 5.62 19.64
C GLU A 44 -9.24 5.12 18.46
N SER A 45 -9.80 6.06 17.70
CA SER A 45 -10.68 5.74 16.58
C SER A 45 -9.94 5.01 15.45
N MET A 46 -10.64 4.05 14.84
CA MET A 46 -10.20 3.34 13.64
C MET A 46 -11.16 3.62 12.49
N THR A 47 -10.63 3.98 11.32
CA THR A 47 -11.42 4.12 10.11
C THR A 47 -11.97 2.78 9.59
N THR A 48 -13.18 2.81 9.05
CA THR A 48 -13.78 1.69 8.32
C THR A 48 -13.31 1.60 6.87
N LYS A 49 -12.63 2.64 6.36
CA LYS A 49 -12.18 2.76 4.97
C LYS A 49 -11.08 1.77 4.63
N SER A 50 -10.92 1.43 3.35
CA SER A 50 -9.72 0.72 2.90
C SER A 50 -8.46 1.57 3.12
N ALA A 51 -7.28 0.93 3.15
CA ALA A 51 -6.00 1.64 3.26
C ALA A 51 -5.82 2.63 2.12
N LEU A 52 -6.25 2.24 0.91
CA LEU A 52 -6.19 3.08 -0.27
C LEU A 52 -7.03 4.34 -0.11
N GLN A 53 -8.31 4.18 0.25
CA GLN A 53 -9.20 5.32 0.47
C GLN A 53 -8.73 6.18 1.65
N TYR A 54 -8.18 5.56 2.69
CA TYR A 54 -7.62 6.29 3.81
C TYR A 54 -6.46 7.20 3.39
N PHE A 55 -5.50 6.70 2.60
CA PHE A 55 -4.41 7.54 2.09
C PHE A 55 -4.91 8.73 1.27
N TYR A 56 -5.99 8.55 0.50
CA TYR A 56 -6.62 9.64 -0.24
C TYR A 56 -7.28 10.68 0.63
N ASP A 57 -8.19 10.24 1.50
CA ASP A 57 -8.99 11.15 2.32
C ASP A 57 -8.12 11.95 3.30
N GLU A 58 -7.02 11.33 3.73
CA GLU A 58 -6.02 11.92 4.59
C GLU A 58 -4.92 12.69 3.84
N ASN A 59 -5.03 12.76 2.51
CA ASN A 59 -4.13 13.48 1.62
C ASN A 59 -2.66 13.12 1.87
N VAL A 60 -2.36 11.81 1.98
CA VAL A 60 -1.01 11.29 2.21
C VAL A 60 -0.27 11.28 0.87
N LYS A 61 0.60 12.29 0.64
CA LYS A 61 1.28 12.46 -0.65
C LYS A 61 2.75 12.12 -0.63
N ALA A 62 3.42 12.40 0.50
CA ALA A 62 4.86 12.25 0.63
C ALA A 62 5.23 11.60 1.95
N GLY A 63 6.18 10.66 1.91
CA GLY A 63 6.73 10.03 3.10
C GLY A 63 8.23 10.24 3.27
N TRP A 64 8.70 10.06 4.49
CA TRP A 64 10.11 10.14 4.87
C TRP A 64 10.50 8.98 5.79
N ASN A 65 11.64 8.34 5.55
CA ASN A 65 12.18 7.33 6.45
C ASN A 65 13.05 7.98 7.52
N LEU A 66 12.80 7.60 8.78
CA LEU A 66 13.72 7.84 9.89
C LEU A 66 14.82 6.76 9.88
N GLY A 67 15.60 6.72 8.79
CA GLY A 67 16.64 5.71 8.58
C GLY A 67 17.85 5.90 9.51
N ASN A 68 18.61 4.82 9.69
CA ASN A 68 19.79 4.70 10.54
C ASN A 68 19.59 5.30 11.94
N THR A 69 18.38 5.14 12.47
CA THR A 69 17.97 5.56 13.81
C THR A 69 17.56 4.32 14.58
N LEU A 70 16.28 4.01 14.76
CA LEU A 70 15.86 2.86 15.57
C LEU A 70 16.24 1.50 14.92
N ASP A 71 16.51 1.48 13.64
CA ASP A 71 17.04 0.37 12.86
C ASP A 71 18.54 0.10 13.10
N ALA A 72 19.29 1.08 13.61
CA ALA A 72 20.74 1.00 13.72
C ALA A 72 21.23 -0.10 14.70
N VAL A 73 22.17 -0.90 14.22
CA VAL A 73 22.75 -2.02 14.98
C VAL A 73 24.22 -2.24 14.64
N ASN A 74 25.07 -2.40 15.67
CA ASN A 74 26.45 -2.82 15.51
C ASN A 74 26.61 -4.24 16.04
N VAL A 75 26.23 -5.24 15.23
CA VAL A 75 26.28 -6.66 15.63
C VAL A 75 27.70 -7.03 16.12
N PRO A 76 27.83 -7.77 17.25
CA PRO A 76 26.79 -8.48 18.00
C PRO A 76 26.06 -7.64 19.07
N SER A 77 26.29 -6.33 19.12
CA SER A 77 25.69 -5.46 20.13
C SER A 77 24.19 -5.32 19.93
N ALA A 78 23.48 -5.01 21.01
CA ALA A 78 22.06 -4.66 20.92
C ALA A 78 21.85 -3.47 19.98
N ALA A 79 20.72 -3.46 19.26
CA ALA A 79 20.31 -2.31 18.45
C ALA A 79 20.27 -1.05 19.33
N SER A 80 20.76 0.06 18.80
CA SER A 80 20.82 1.33 19.52
C SER A 80 20.61 2.46 18.54
N GLU A 81 19.72 3.40 18.88
CA GLU A 81 19.30 4.44 17.95
C GLU A 81 20.40 5.43 17.53
N THR A 82 21.56 5.34 18.18
CA THR A 82 22.74 6.17 17.92
C THR A 82 23.94 5.36 17.40
N ALA A 83 23.77 4.06 17.17
CA ALA A 83 24.86 3.15 16.80
C ALA A 83 25.56 3.52 15.48
N TRP A 84 24.82 4.15 14.56
CA TRP A 84 25.31 4.55 13.23
C TRP A 84 25.48 6.07 13.08
N GLY A 85 25.65 6.79 14.20
CA GLY A 85 26.10 8.20 14.19
C GLY A 85 24.99 9.25 14.19
N ASN A 86 23.73 8.86 13.93
CA ASN A 86 22.60 9.77 14.12
C ASN A 86 22.33 10.02 15.62
N PRO A 87 21.85 11.23 15.99
CA PRO A 87 21.33 11.45 17.33
C PRO A 87 19.98 10.74 17.51
N ALA A 88 19.58 10.55 18.77
CA ALA A 88 18.24 10.08 19.09
C ALA A 88 17.16 10.98 18.48
N ALA A 89 16.09 10.38 17.95
CA ALA A 89 14.97 11.13 17.38
C ALA A 89 14.31 12.06 18.42
N THR A 90 13.96 13.27 17.98
CA THR A 90 13.35 14.32 18.82
C THR A 90 12.08 14.87 18.18
N GLN A 91 11.18 15.46 18.97
CA GLN A 91 10.01 16.15 18.44
C GLN A 91 10.38 17.29 17.49
N ALA A 92 11.50 17.99 17.75
CA ALA A 92 11.97 19.08 16.90
C ALA A 92 12.33 18.59 15.49
N LEU A 93 13.01 17.44 15.40
CA LEU A 93 13.28 16.77 14.11
C LEU A 93 11.98 16.48 13.37
N ILE A 94 11.03 15.81 14.02
CA ILE A 94 9.79 15.37 13.37
C ILE A 94 8.88 16.54 12.98
N ASN A 95 8.85 17.62 13.77
CA ASN A 95 8.17 18.86 13.40
C ASN A 95 8.81 19.51 12.16
N GLY A 96 10.14 19.50 12.07
CA GLY A 96 10.86 19.97 10.89
C GLY A 96 10.55 19.15 9.64
N VAL A 97 10.48 17.81 9.78
CA VAL A 97 10.02 16.90 8.72
C VAL A 97 8.62 17.30 8.24
N LYS A 98 7.63 17.46 9.13
CA LYS A 98 6.29 17.92 8.73
C LYS A 98 6.33 19.27 8.01
N ALA A 99 7.15 20.20 8.47
CA ALA A 99 7.28 21.52 7.86
C ALA A 99 7.83 21.48 6.42
N GLN A 100 8.46 20.39 5.99
CA GLN A 100 8.88 20.19 4.59
C GLN A 100 7.80 19.59 3.69
N GLY A 101 6.61 19.27 4.24
CA GLY A 101 5.47 18.77 3.46
C GLY A 101 5.30 17.25 3.46
N PHE A 102 5.96 16.53 4.39
CA PHE A 102 5.74 15.09 4.55
C PHE A 102 4.46 14.81 5.37
N ASP A 103 3.81 13.68 5.06
CA ASP A 103 2.53 13.27 5.67
C ASP A 103 2.64 11.96 6.45
N ILE A 104 3.66 11.16 6.16
CA ILE A 104 3.91 9.86 6.78
C ILE A 104 5.40 9.66 7.06
N VAL A 105 5.72 9.06 8.21
CA VAL A 105 7.09 8.70 8.58
C VAL A 105 7.19 7.20 8.76
N ARG A 106 8.12 6.57 8.03
CA ARG A 106 8.47 5.17 8.23
C ARG A 106 9.64 5.06 9.19
N ILE A 107 9.47 4.25 10.23
CA ILE A 107 10.40 4.11 11.36
C ILE A 107 10.91 2.67 11.35
N GLY A 108 12.05 2.44 10.70
CA GLY A 108 12.74 1.16 10.76
C GLY A 108 13.08 0.81 12.20
N CYS A 109 12.64 -0.35 12.68
CA CYS A 109 12.88 -0.78 14.05
C CYS A 109 13.60 -2.13 14.07
N THR A 110 14.84 -2.15 14.53
CA THR A 110 15.58 -3.39 14.79
C THR A 110 15.43 -3.79 16.26
N TRP A 111 15.11 -5.04 16.55
CA TRP A 111 14.78 -5.51 17.89
C TRP A 111 15.89 -6.35 18.54
N ILE A 112 16.86 -6.80 17.75
CA ILE A 112 18.00 -7.61 18.22
C ILE A 112 18.69 -7.01 19.46
N GLY A 113 18.99 -7.87 20.43
CA GLY A 113 19.54 -7.49 21.74
C GLY A 113 18.51 -6.91 22.72
N HIS A 114 17.26 -6.69 22.31
CA HIS A 114 16.14 -6.31 23.17
C HIS A 114 15.10 -7.42 23.35
N VAL A 115 15.37 -8.62 22.85
CA VAL A 115 14.46 -9.77 22.90
C VAL A 115 15.04 -10.87 23.77
N GLY A 116 14.27 -11.35 24.74
CA GLY A 116 14.64 -12.48 25.59
C GLY A 116 14.64 -13.84 24.87
N GLY A 117 14.99 -14.89 25.59
CA GLY A 117 15.04 -16.25 25.05
C GLY A 117 13.66 -16.88 24.79
N ALA A 118 13.67 -17.99 24.05
CA ALA A 118 12.51 -18.85 23.87
C ALA A 118 11.98 -19.40 25.20
N PRO A 119 10.68 -19.73 25.31
CA PRO A 119 9.65 -19.60 24.26
C PRO A 119 8.98 -18.22 24.24
N ASN A 120 9.25 -17.37 25.23
CA ASN A 120 8.49 -16.12 25.43
C ASN A 120 8.97 -14.99 24.52
N TYR A 121 10.26 -14.98 24.17
CA TYR A 121 10.86 -13.92 23.35
C TYR A 121 10.47 -12.51 23.81
N THR A 122 10.53 -12.30 25.13
CA THR A 122 10.01 -11.07 25.74
C THR A 122 10.79 -9.86 25.25
N ILE A 123 10.10 -8.90 24.62
CA ILE A 123 10.71 -7.64 24.19
C ILE A 123 10.89 -6.76 25.42
N SER A 124 12.05 -6.09 25.52
CA SER A 124 12.31 -5.17 26.62
C SER A 124 11.30 -4.02 26.59
N GLN A 125 10.71 -3.72 27.76
CA GLN A 125 9.73 -2.63 27.87
C GLN A 125 10.32 -1.29 27.49
N ALA A 126 11.59 -1.05 27.81
CA ALA A 126 12.30 0.16 27.41
C ALA A 126 12.38 0.31 25.88
N ARG A 127 12.53 -0.79 25.14
CA ARG A 127 12.55 -0.76 23.67
C ARG A 127 11.17 -0.42 23.10
N LEU A 128 10.11 -1.07 23.59
CA LEU A 128 8.73 -0.78 23.18
C LEU A 128 8.36 0.68 23.47
N ALA A 129 8.61 1.16 24.70
CA ALA A 129 8.38 2.54 25.09
C ALA A 129 9.17 3.54 24.25
N ARG A 130 10.41 3.22 23.87
CA ARG A 130 11.18 4.11 22.98
C ARG A 130 10.57 4.20 21.58
N VAL A 131 10.16 3.08 21.00
CA VAL A 131 9.48 3.06 19.70
C VAL A 131 8.17 3.85 19.79
N ALA A 132 7.37 3.62 20.83
CA ALA A 132 6.12 4.34 21.06
C ALA A 132 6.32 5.84 21.21
N LYS A 133 7.35 6.26 21.93
CA LYS A 133 7.71 7.68 22.04
C LYS A 133 8.00 8.31 20.68
N VAL A 134 8.65 7.60 19.75
CA VAL A 134 8.91 8.12 18.39
C VAL A 134 7.64 8.12 17.54
N VAL A 135 6.80 7.09 17.63
CA VAL A 135 5.46 7.07 16.99
C VAL A 135 4.62 8.27 17.46
N ASN A 136 4.61 8.56 18.76
CA ASN A 136 3.91 9.70 19.32
C ASN A 136 4.47 11.02 18.81
N MET A 137 5.79 11.13 18.60
CA MET A 137 6.37 12.33 17.98
C MET A 137 5.82 12.59 16.58
N VAL A 138 5.65 11.52 15.78
CA VAL A 138 5.07 11.57 14.44
C VAL A 138 3.59 11.95 14.49
N HIS A 139 2.82 11.33 15.38
CA HIS A 139 1.42 11.66 15.57
C HIS A 139 1.21 13.11 16.04
N ASN A 140 2.00 13.57 17.01
CA ASN A 140 1.95 14.94 17.53
C ASN A 140 2.27 16.01 16.45
N ALA A 141 3.03 15.63 15.41
CA ALA A 141 3.28 16.48 14.25
C ALA A 141 2.17 16.40 13.19
N GLY A 142 1.09 15.64 13.43
CA GLY A 142 -0.02 15.46 12.49
C GLY A 142 0.30 14.53 11.32
N MET A 143 1.23 13.61 11.50
CA MET A 143 1.65 12.65 10.47
C MET A 143 1.25 11.21 10.84
N LYS A 144 1.25 10.35 9.82
CA LYS A 144 1.04 8.90 9.96
C LYS A 144 2.39 8.23 10.24
N ALA A 145 2.39 7.09 10.91
CA ALA A 145 3.60 6.35 11.28
C ALA A 145 3.54 4.91 10.76
N ILE A 146 4.67 4.41 10.25
CA ILE A 146 4.88 2.99 9.94
C ILE A 146 5.98 2.47 10.85
N ILE A 147 5.77 1.34 11.53
CA ILE A 147 6.81 0.61 12.28
C ILE A 147 6.94 -0.82 11.75
N ASN A 148 8.13 -1.41 11.85
CA ASN A 148 8.38 -2.75 11.34
C ASN A 148 9.35 -3.59 12.18
N ILE A 149 9.72 -4.76 11.66
CA ILE A 149 10.89 -5.53 12.05
C ILE A 149 11.93 -5.32 10.95
N HIS A 150 13.02 -4.61 11.26
CA HIS A 150 13.92 -4.06 10.24
C HIS A 150 15.16 -4.93 9.98
N HIS A 151 16.25 -4.77 10.73
CA HIS A 151 17.49 -5.56 10.57
C HIS A 151 17.57 -6.78 11.50
N ASP A 152 16.45 -7.44 11.76
CA ASP A 152 16.40 -8.67 12.58
C ASP A 152 16.64 -9.96 11.76
N GLY A 153 17.03 -9.78 10.49
CA GLY A 153 17.55 -10.80 9.57
C GLY A 153 19.00 -11.17 9.83
N ASN A 154 19.37 -12.34 9.29
CA ASN A 154 20.75 -12.77 9.26
C ASN A 154 21.42 -12.28 7.97
N TYR A 155 22.27 -11.24 8.10
CA TYR A 155 22.94 -10.59 6.97
C TYR A 155 24.40 -11.04 6.77
N THR A 156 24.91 -11.96 7.57
CA THR A 156 26.32 -12.36 7.56
C THR A 156 26.50 -13.86 7.40
N GLU A 157 27.49 -14.25 6.60
CA GLU A 157 27.88 -15.65 6.41
C GLU A 157 28.35 -16.28 7.73
N PRO A 158 28.14 -17.61 7.90
CA PRO A 158 28.63 -18.34 9.07
C PRO A 158 30.12 -18.09 9.35
N PRO A 159 30.55 -18.08 10.64
CA PRO A 159 29.77 -18.43 11.83
C PRO A 159 29.04 -17.25 12.48
N ASN A 160 29.12 -16.05 11.91
CA ASN A 160 28.62 -14.84 12.53
C ASN A 160 27.15 -14.61 12.18
N THR A 161 26.26 -15.54 12.51
CA THR A 161 24.83 -15.37 12.21
C THR A 161 24.11 -14.61 13.32
N TRP A 162 23.47 -13.49 12.96
CA TRP A 162 22.76 -12.61 13.90
C TRP A 162 21.28 -12.52 13.51
N GLY A 163 20.43 -12.18 14.47
CA GLY A 163 18.99 -12.07 14.20
C GLY A 163 18.24 -13.41 14.22
N PHE A 164 16.92 -13.33 14.09
CA PHE A 164 16.02 -14.48 14.17
C PHE A 164 15.34 -14.79 12.84
N LEU A 165 15.26 -13.81 11.92
CA LEU A 165 14.80 -14.02 10.55
C LEU A 165 15.92 -14.70 9.75
N LYS A 166 16.22 -15.94 10.13
CA LYS A 166 17.29 -16.81 9.64
C LYS A 166 16.97 -17.40 8.26
N PHE A 167 16.60 -16.54 7.33
CA PHE A 167 15.99 -16.95 6.07
C PHE A 167 16.92 -17.86 5.25
N ALA A 168 18.17 -17.43 5.05
CA ALA A 168 19.19 -18.20 4.36
C ALA A 168 19.47 -19.57 5.02
N GLU A 169 19.53 -19.62 6.36
CA GLU A 169 19.78 -20.88 7.08
C GLU A 169 18.56 -21.81 7.02
N VAL A 170 17.34 -21.29 7.08
CA VAL A 170 16.13 -22.11 6.90
C VAL A 170 16.11 -22.70 5.49
N GLU A 171 16.49 -21.93 4.48
CA GLU A 171 16.58 -22.41 3.10
C GLU A 171 17.57 -23.56 2.95
N ARG A 172 18.73 -23.47 3.59
CA ARG A 172 19.75 -24.53 3.61
C ARG A 172 19.43 -25.69 4.56
N GLY A 173 18.32 -25.62 5.31
CA GLY A 173 17.95 -26.62 6.32
C GLY A 173 18.81 -26.60 7.59
N GLU A 174 19.52 -25.49 7.83
CA GLU A 174 20.44 -25.26 8.95
C GLU A 174 19.75 -24.60 10.16
N ALA A 175 18.58 -23.99 9.95
CA ALA A 175 17.76 -23.39 11.00
C ALA A 175 16.35 -23.98 11.03
N ASN A 176 15.72 -23.90 12.20
CA ASN A 176 14.37 -24.41 12.41
C ASN A 176 13.33 -23.35 12.04
N GLU A 177 12.64 -23.53 10.92
CA GLU A 177 11.54 -22.66 10.48
C GLU A 177 10.46 -22.47 11.55
N ALA A 178 10.13 -23.53 12.29
CA ALA A 178 9.13 -23.43 13.37
C ALA A 178 9.61 -22.50 14.49
N GLN A 179 10.90 -22.44 14.76
CA GLN A 179 11.47 -21.51 15.75
C GLN A 179 11.39 -20.06 15.24
N VAL A 180 11.68 -19.81 13.95
CA VAL A 180 11.53 -18.48 13.35
C VAL A 180 10.08 -18.01 13.44
N LYS A 181 9.12 -18.86 13.05
CA LYS A 181 7.69 -18.56 13.11
C LYS A 181 7.20 -18.36 14.55
N ALA A 182 7.71 -19.13 15.51
CA ALA A 182 7.40 -18.96 16.93
C ALA A 182 7.88 -17.61 17.47
N GLN A 183 9.11 -17.22 17.15
CA GLN A 183 9.64 -15.92 17.55
C GLN A 183 8.92 -14.77 16.85
N LEU A 184 8.65 -14.89 15.54
CA LEU A 184 7.88 -13.90 14.78
C LEU A 184 6.48 -13.70 15.39
N THR A 185 5.78 -14.80 15.71
CA THR A 185 4.48 -14.76 16.37
C THR A 185 4.55 -14.07 17.73
N ALA A 186 5.53 -14.44 18.57
CA ALA A 186 5.68 -13.89 19.91
C ALA A 186 6.02 -12.39 19.88
N MET A 187 6.89 -11.95 18.96
CA MET A 187 7.26 -10.55 18.81
C MET A 187 6.09 -9.72 18.29
N TRP A 188 5.45 -10.12 17.18
CA TRP A 188 4.30 -9.38 16.64
C TRP A 188 3.11 -9.34 17.60
N THR A 189 2.88 -10.41 18.38
CA THR A 189 1.86 -10.38 19.45
C THR A 189 2.18 -9.32 20.52
N GLN A 190 3.44 -9.21 20.94
CA GLN A 190 3.85 -8.22 21.94
C GLN A 190 3.80 -6.78 21.40
N ILE A 191 4.32 -6.57 20.19
CA ILE A 191 4.26 -5.26 19.52
C ILE A 191 2.79 -4.84 19.34
N ALA A 192 1.96 -5.70 18.74
CA ALA A 192 0.55 -5.40 18.51
C ALA A 192 -0.20 -5.10 19.82
N ASN A 193 0.03 -5.87 20.91
CA ASN A 193 -0.59 -5.58 22.21
C ASN A 193 -0.11 -4.25 22.81
N TYR A 194 1.16 -3.89 22.68
CA TYR A 194 1.68 -2.62 23.19
C TYR A 194 1.00 -1.42 22.50
N PHE A 195 0.78 -1.54 21.19
CA PHE A 195 0.19 -0.51 20.35
C PHE A 195 -1.33 -0.69 20.13
N ILE A 196 -2.00 -1.52 20.94
CA ILE A 196 -3.40 -1.94 20.67
C ILE A 196 -4.39 -0.78 20.68
N ASN A 197 -4.12 0.29 21.44
CA ASN A 197 -4.99 1.44 21.57
C ASN A 197 -4.72 2.55 20.55
N TYR A 198 -3.65 2.44 19.76
CA TYR A 198 -3.30 3.46 18.77
C TYR A 198 -4.32 3.46 17.62
N GLY A 199 -4.62 4.64 17.08
CA GLY A 199 -5.55 4.84 15.98
C GLY A 199 -5.01 4.36 14.63
N ASP A 200 -5.75 4.70 13.56
CA ASP A 200 -5.47 4.32 12.18
C ASP A 200 -4.26 5.04 11.55
N TYR A 201 -3.72 6.07 12.21
CA TYR A 201 -2.46 6.70 11.81
C TYR A 201 -1.23 5.79 12.00
N LEU A 202 -1.31 4.75 12.83
CA LEU A 202 -0.23 3.79 13.04
C LEU A 202 -0.45 2.53 12.19
N ILE A 203 0.49 2.31 11.28
CA ILE A 203 0.54 1.20 10.33
C ILE A 203 1.66 0.25 10.78
N PHE A 204 1.40 -1.06 10.70
CA PHE A 204 2.44 -2.06 10.89
C PHE A 204 2.92 -2.56 9.54
N GLU A 205 4.23 -2.62 9.33
CA GLU A 205 4.82 -3.34 8.20
C GLU A 205 5.50 -4.60 8.75
N THR A 206 5.18 -5.77 8.19
CA THR A 206 5.53 -7.07 8.80
C THR A 206 7.03 -7.27 9.00
N MET A 207 7.84 -7.00 7.97
CA MET A 207 9.29 -7.21 7.93
C MET A 207 9.93 -6.25 6.92
N ASN A 208 11.24 -6.05 6.98
CA ASN A 208 12.03 -5.35 5.97
C ASN A 208 12.91 -6.32 5.19
N GLU A 209 12.89 -6.22 3.86
CA GLU A 209 13.85 -6.82 2.91
C GLU A 209 14.40 -8.20 3.30
N VAL A 210 13.53 -9.18 3.50
CA VAL A 210 13.96 -10.54 3.88
C VAL A 210 14.58 -11.23 2.67
N HIS A 211 15.80 -11.76 2.81
CA HIS A 211 16.52 -12.42 1.73
C HIS A 211 17.46 -13.53 2.21
N SER A 212 17.93 -14.37 1.28
CA SER A 212 18.92 -15.44 1.52
C SER A 212 20.37 -14.98 1.36
N GLY A 213 20.58 -13.73 0.93
CA GLY A 213 21.88 -13.17 0.52
C GLY A 213 21.90 -12.82 -0.96
N ASN A 214 20.93 -13.35 -1.72
CA ASN A 214 20.64 -12.91 -3.07
C ASN A 214 19.78 -11.63 -3.02
N TRP A 215 20.36 -10.53 -3.52
CA TRP A 215 19.65 -9.27 -3.74
C TRP A 215 19.02 -9.28 -5.14
N GLY A 216 17.77 -8.81 -5.28
CA GLY A 216 17.09 -8.69 -6.57
C GLY A 216 16.68 -10.02 -7.22
N GLY A 217 16.78 -10.08 -8.56
CA GLY A 217 16.27 -11.16 -9.44
C GLY A 217 16.92 -12.56 -9.31
N GLY A 218 17.69 -12.82 -8.26
CA GLY A 218 18.20 -14.15 -7.88
C GLY A 218 17.26 -14.94 -6.97
N ALA A 219 16.15 -14.35 -6.57
CA ALA A 219 15.10 -14.95 -5.75
C ALA A 219 14.37 -16.12 -6.45
N SER A 220 14.26 -17.25 -5.77
CA SER A 220 13.46 -18.40 -6.22
C SER A 220 12.00 -18.32 -5.76
N ASP A 221 11.12 -19.00 -6.49
CA ASP A 221 9.70 -19.10 -6.12
C ASP A 221 9.50 -19.68 -4.71
N ALA A 222 10.36 -20.63 -4.30
CA ALA A 222 10.30 -21.26 -2.98
C ALA A 222 10.68 -20.29 -1.85
N GLU A 223 11.63 -19.39 -2.09
CA GLU A 223 11.96 -18.33 -1.14
C GLU A 223 10.79 -17.36 -0.99
N GLN A 224 10.17 -16.93 -2.08
CA GLN A 224 9.02 -16.04 -2.02
C GLN A 224 7.82 -16.70 -1.32
N ASP A 225 7.58 -17.99 -1.56
CA ASP A 225 6.54 -18.75 -0.86
C ASP A 225 6.79 -18.83 0.66
N ARG A 226 8.05 -18.94 1.09
CA ARG A 226 8.42 -18.88 2.51
C ARG A 226 8.16 -17.50 3.11
N LEU A 227 8.54 -16.43 2.40
CA LEU A 227 8.26 -15.07 2.87
C LEU A 227 6.77 -14.82 2.99
N PHE A 228 5.97 -15.30 2.03
CA PHE A 228 4.51 -15.25 2.10
C PHE A 228 3.97 -15.91 3.38
N ASP A 229 4.49 -17.09 3.73
CA ASP A 229 4.12 -17.79 4.96
C ASP A 229 4.52 -17.01 6.23
N TRP A 230 5.64 -16.29 6.19
CA TRP A 230 6.08 -15.44 7.31
C TRP A 230 5.23 -14.18 7.43
N ASN A 231 4.86 -13.53 6.31
CA ASN A 231 3.90 -12.43 6.28
C ASN A 231 2.54 -12.86 6.83
N GLN A 232 2.03 -14.05 6.45
CA GLN A 232 0.80 -14.60 7.02
C GLN A 232 0.92 -14.87 8.53
N THR A 233 2.07 -15.35 8.99
CA THR A 233 2.34 -15.60 10.41
C THR A 233 2.30 -14.31 11.22
N ALA A 234 2.95 -13.25 10.72
CA ALA A 234 2.92 -11.93 11.33
C ALA A 234 1.49 -11.35 11.36
N LEU A 235 0.77 -11.38 10.23
CA LEU A 235 -0.61 -10.88 10.15
C LEU A 235 -1.54 -11.61 11.14
N ASN A 236 -1.46 -12.94 11.21
CA ASN A 236 -2.25 -13.73 12.15
C ASN A 236 -1.97 -13.33 13.61
N ALA A 237 -0.70 -13.14 13.96
CA ALA A 237 -0.31 -12.70 15.30
C ALA A 237 -0.87 -11.31 15.63
N ILE A 238 -0.82 -10.36 14.68
CA ILE A 238 -1.40 -9.02 14.83
C ILE A 238 -2.91 -9.12 15.05
N ARG A 239 -3.64 -9.79 14.14
CA ARG A 239 -5.11 -9.88 14.19
C ARG A 239 -5.62 -10.61 15.44
N ALA A 240 -4.89 -11.61 15.93
CA ALA A 240 -5.25 -12.37 17.13
C ALA A 240 -5.31 -11.51 18.40
N THR A 241 -4.66 -10.33 18.42
CA THR A 241 -4.74 -9.41 19.57
C THR A 241 -6.08 -8.66 19.68
N GLY A 242 -6.89 -8.61 18.61
CA GLY A 242 -8.18 -7.90 18.62
C GLY A 242 -8.03 -6.37 18.77
N GLY A 243 -9.01 -5.72 19.39
CA GLY A 243 -9.03 -4.25 19.56
C GLY A 243 -8.87 -3.52 18.23
N ASN A 244 -8.10 -2.43 18.21
CA ASN A 244 -7.83 -1.69 16.97
C ASN A 244 -7.01 -2.53 15.96
N ASN A 245 -6.24 -3.52 16.42
CA ASN A 245 -5.46 -4.38 15.54
C ASN A 245 -6.33 -5.32 14.69
N ALA A 246 -7.62 -5.51 15.02
CA ALA A 246 -8.55 -6.25 14.17
C ALA A 246 -8.72 -5.61 12.78
N THR A 247 -8.53 -4.28 12.68
CA THR A 247 -8.71 -3.51 11.43
C THR A 247 -7.54 -2.59 11.11
N ARG A 248 -6.45 -2.60 11.90
CA ARG A 248 -5.23 -1.84 11.65
C ARG A 248 -4.65 -2.15 10.28
N PHE A 249 -4.20 -1.12 9.57
CA PHE A 249 -3.50 -1.29 8.31
C PHE A 249 -2.20 -2.05 8.51
N VAL A 250 -1.98 -3.07 7.66
CA VAL A 250 -0.77 -3.89 7.67
C VAL A 250 -0.14 -3.87 6.28
N ALA A 251 1.08 -3.35 6.20
CA ALA A 251 1.87 -3.40 5.00
C ALA A 251 2.67 -4.71 4.91
N VAL A 252 2.77 -5.25 3.70
CA VAL A 252 3.44 -6.52 3.41
C VAL A 252 4.47 -6.32 2.29
N PRO A 253 5.74 -6.67 2.52
CA PRO A 253 6.80 -6.56 1.51
C PRO A 253 6.85 -7.79 0.61
N GLY A 254 7.48 -7.64 -0.56
CA GLY A 254 8.02 -8.74 -1.36
C GLY A 254 9.37 -9.24 -0.85
N LEU A 255 9.93 -10.25 -1.52
CA LEU A 255 11.24 -10.82 -1.20
C LEU A 255 12.39 -9.90 -1.61
N GLY A 256 13.54 -10.04 -0.96
CA GLY A 256 14.75 -9.34 -1.37
C GLY A 256 14.68 -7.86 -1.05
N SER A 257 15.21 -7.04 -1.96
CA SER A 257 15.02 -5.59 -2.02
C SER A 257 13.57 -5.17 -2.30
N THR A 258 12.62 -6.11 -2.33
CA THR A 258 11.19 -5.85 -2.59
C THR A 258 10.96 -4.95 -3.81
N GLU A 259 11.76 -5.18 -4.86
CA GLU A 259 11.69 -4.44 -6.13
C GLU A 259 10.36 -4.69 -6.85
N PRO A 260 9.85 -3.72 -7.65
CA PRO A 260 8.57 -3.84 -8.34
C PRO A 260 8.39 -5.17 -9.09
N GLY A 261 9.37 -5.59 -9.89
CA GLY A 261 9.31 -6.84 -10.64
C GLY A 261 9.15 -8.09 -9.78
N ILE A 262 9.80 -8.14 -8.61
CA ILE A 262 9.68 -9.27 -7.66
C ILE A 262 8.28 -9.28 -7.04
N VAL A 263 7.80 -8.11 -6.62
CA VAL A 263 6.47 -7.93 -6.02
C VAL A 263 5.37 -8.30 -7.00
N LEU A 264 5.47 -7.85 -8.25
CA LEU A 264 4.53 -8.19 -9.33
C LEU A 264 4.53 -9.68 -9.63
N ALA A 265 5.72 -10.30 -9.74
CA ALA A 265 5.83 -11.74 -9.96
C ALA A 265 5.21 -12.54 -8.81
N ALA A 266 5.49 -12.16 -7.55
CA ALA A 266 4.90 -12.78 -6.37
C ALA A 266 3.37 -12.66 -6.35
N HIS A 267 2.84 -11.48 -6.70
CA HIS A 267 1.40 -11.25 -6.77
C HIS A 267 0.73 -12.11 -7.84
N SER A 268 1.33 -12.22 -9.03
CA SER A 268 0.79 -13.03 -10.14
C SER A 268 0.65 -14.53 -9.78
N ARG A 269 1.48 -15.01 -8.84
CA ARG A 269 1.42 -16.38 -8.31
C ARG A 269 0.48 -16.54 -7.11
N GLY A 270 -0.14 -15.46 -6.62
CA GLY A 270 -0.93 -15.46 -5.38
C GLY A 270 -0.07 -15.63 -4.12
N LYS A 271 1.19 -15.18 -4.17
CA LYS A 271 2.23 -15.39 -3.12
C LYS A 271 2.78 -14.08 -2.56
N LEU A 272 1.95 -13.04 -2.55
CA LEU A 272 2.28 -11.73 -1.97
C LEU A 272 1.34 -11.38 -0.81
N LEU A 273 0.04 -11.25 -1.07
CA LEU A 273 -0.95 -10.74 -0.12
C LEU A 273 -1.49 -11.85 0.79
N PRO A 274 -1.21 -11.83 2.11
CA PRO A 274 -1.75 -12.81 3.03
C PRO A 274 -3.28 -12.74 3.11
N ASN A 275 -3.90 -13.83 3.56
CA ASN A 275 -5.33 -13.85 3.84
C ASN A 275 -5.65 -13.08 5.13
N ASP A 276 -6.40 -11.99 5.01
CA ASP A 276 -6.88 -11.15 6.14
C ASP A 276 -8.38 -11.37 6.45
N GLY A 277 -8.91 -12.56 6.13
CA GLY A 277 -10.28 -12.95 6.48
C GLY A 277 -11.33 -11.96 5.99
N ALA A 278 -12.16 -11.45 6.90
CA ALA A 278 -13.25 -10.52 6.57
C ALA A 278 -12.77 -9.15 6.06
N ASN A 279 -11.53 -8.76 6.35
CA ASN A 279 -10.95 -7.52 5.83
C ASN A 279 -10.61 -7.64 4.33
N GLY A 280 -10.41 -8.86 3.82
CA GLY A 280 -9.90 -9.09 2.47
C GLY A 280 -8.60 -8.31 2.24
N VAL A 281 -8.50 -7.60 1.12
CA VAL A 281 -7.33 -6.75 0.83
C VAL A 281 -7.45 -5.33 1.39
N SER A 282 -8.61 -4.96 1.94
CA SER A 282 -8.92 -3.55 2.27
C SER A 282 -8.02 -2.97 3.35
N LYS A 283 -7.45 -3.80 4.24
CA LYS A 283 -6.56 -3.39 5.32
C LYS A 283 -5.10 -3.72 5.05
N LEU A 284 -4.79 -4.21 3.84
CA LEU A 284 -3.44 -4.53 3.42
C LEU A 284 -2.86 -3.41 2.56
N ILE A 285 -1.56 -3.23 2.66
CA ILE A 285 -0.78 -2.29 1.85
C ILE A 285 0.41 -3.06 1.27
N VAL A 286 0.71 -2.87 -0.02
CA VAL A 286 1.91 -3.43 -0.64
C VAL A 286 3.08 -2.49 -0.40
N SER A 287 4.14 -3.02 0.22
CA SER A 287 5.42 -2.33 0.40
C SER A 287 6.37 -2.73 -0.73
N VAL A 288 6.92 -1.76 -1.44
CA VAL A 288 7.88 -1.93 -2.54
C VAL A 288 9.06 -1.00 -2.29
N HIS A 289 10.30 -1.37 -2.60
CA HIS A 289 11.42 -0.42 -2.60
C HIS A 289 11.89 -0.16 -4.03
N PHE A 290 12.26 1.10 -4.31
CA PHE A 290 12.62 1.54 -5.66
C PHE A 290 13.99 2.20 -5.67
N TYR A 291 15.00 1.43 -6.05
CA TYR A 291 16.37 1.89 -6.24
C TYR A 291 16.87 1.61 -7.67
N ALA A 292 15.99 1.67 -8.68
CA ALA A 292 16.41 1.52 -10.07
C ALA A 292 16.82 2.88 -10.70
N PRO A 293 17.87 2.92 -11.54
CA PRO A 293 18.84 1.85 -11.80
C PRO A 293 19.85 1.73 -10.66
N SER A 294 20.13 0.48 -10.23
CA SER A 294 20.99 0.21 -9.06
C SER A 294 22.39 0.80 -9.19
N ALA A 295 22.93 0.83 -10.41
CA ALA A 295 24.23 1.43 -10.72
C ALA A 295 24.30 2.94 -10.41
N TYR A 296 23.17 3.64 -10.40
CA TYR A 296 23.09 5.07 -10.05
C TYR A 296 22.73 5.29 -8.58
N THR A 297 21.92 4.42 -7.98
CA THR A 297 21.28 4.66 -6.68
C THR A 297 22.02 4.02 -5.52
N VAL A 298 22.46 2.77 -5.64
CA VAL A 298 22.92 1.94 -4.50
C VAL A 298 24.23 1.19 -4.77
N ALA A 299 24.79 1.30 -5.98
CA ALA A 299 26.10 0.75 -6.29
C ALA A 299 27.20 1.39 -5.43
N SER A 300 28.26 0.62 -5.16
CA SER A 300 29.33 1.06 -4.27
C SER A 300 30.13 2.22 -4.85
N ALA A 301 30.40 3.25 -4.04
CA ALA A 301 31.36 4.31 -4.35
C ALA A 301 32.82 3.80 -4.36
N THR A 302 33.09 2.64 -3.71
CA THR A 302 34.39 1.96 -3.70
C THR A 302 34.20 0.49 -4.08
N PRO A 303 34.01 0.17 -5.37
CA PRO A 303 33.73 -1.20 -5.79
C PRO A 303 34.92 -2.12 -5.51
N THR A 304 34.65 -3.29 -4.94
CA THR A 304 35.56 -4.43 -4.98
C THR A 304 35.48 -5.10 -6.36
N GLN A 305 36.47 -5.92 -6.71
CA GLN A 305 36.56 -6.57 -8.02
C GLN A 305 35.26 -7.32 -8.37
N GLY A 306 34.49 -6.82 -9.35
CA GLY A 306 33.23 -7.42 -9.84
C GLY A 306 31.97 -6.56 -9.71
N ASN A 307 32.00 -5.45 -8.97
CA ASN A 307 30.86 -4.52 -8.86
C ASN A 307 31.07 -3.27 -9.72
N GLU A 308 30.00 -2.79 -10.37
CA GLU A 308 30.03 -1.52 -11.09
C GLU A 308 30.17 -0.34 -10.09
N PRO A 309 30.99 0.68 -10.39
CA PRO A 309 31.07 1.89 -9.57
C PRO A 309 29.76 2.67 -9.62
N LEU A 310 29.48 3.43 -8.55
CA LEU A 310 28.38 4.38 -8.53
C LEU A 310 28.46 5.35 -9.73
N ARG A 311 27.41 5.33 -10.57
CA ARG A 311 27.26 6.22 -11.74
C ARG A 311 26.73 7.59 -11.32
N HIS A 312 27.13 8.61 -12.07
CA HIS A 312 26.68 9.99 -11.89
C HIS A 312 25.78 10.50 -13.02
N THR A 313 25.51 9.66 -14.01
CA THR A 313 24.63 9.91 -15.16
C THR A 313 23.58 8.81 -15.28
N ILE A 314 22.43 9.16 -15.86
CA ILE A 314 21.31 8.24 -16.11
C ILE A 314 21.00 8.27 -17.61
N GLU A 315 20.75 7.11 -18.19
CA GLU A 315 20.36 6.99 -19.59
C GLU A 315 18.87 7.32 -19.78
N THR A 316 18.50 7.82 -20.95
CA THR A 316 17.10 8.18 -21.24
C THR A 316 16.13 7.00 -21.07
N GLU A 317 16.56 5.79 -21.43
CA GLU A 317 15.78 4.56 -21.29
C GLU A 317 15.58 4.19 -19.80
N GLU A 318 16.61 4.40 -18.97
CA GLU A 318 16.51 4.17 -17.52
C GLU A 318 15.52 5.12 -16.86
N LEU A 319 15.44 6.38 -17.31
CA LEU A 319 14.41 7.32 -16.85
C LEU A 319 13.00 6.90 -17.31
N ALA A 320 12.84 6.43 -18.54
CA ALA A 320 11.55 5.95 -19.05
C ALA A 320 11.05 4.69 -18.33
N ASN A 321 11.96 3.85 -17.84
CA ASN A 321 11.60 2.68 -17.04
C ASN A 321 10.95 3.04 -15.70
N ILE A 322 11.23 4.22 -15.13
CA ILE A 322 10.61 4.68 -13.88
C ILE A 322 9.07 4.75 -14.04
N ASP A 323 8.60 5.39 -15.11
CA ASP A 323 7.16 5.50 -15.41
C ASP A 323 6.53 4.14 -15.68
N THR A 324 7.27 3.27 -16.39
CA THR A 324 6.80 1.92 -16.75
C THR A 324 6.59 1.05 -15.51
N GLU A 325 7.54 1.04 -14.57
CA GLU A 325 7.43 0.26 -13.32
C GLU A 325 6.31 0.80 -12.42
N ALA A 326 6.16 2.14 -12.33
CA ALA A 326 5.07 2.75 -11.58
C ALA A 326 3.69 2.39 -12.19
N ALA A 327 3.57 2.38 -13.52
CA ALA A 327 2.35 2.01 -14.23
C ALA A 327 1.95 0.54 -13.99
N HIS A 328 2.91 -0.40 -13.99
CA HIS A 328 2.61 -1.80 -13.69
C HIS A 328 2.11 -2.00 -12.26
N LEU A 329 2.68 -1.29 -11.29
CA LEU A 329 2.19 -1.30 -9.91
C LEU A 329 0.79 -0.70 -9.79
N LYS A 330 0.51 0.36 -10.56
CA LYS A 330 -0.83 0.94 -10.64
C LYS A 330 -1.85 -0.07 -11.16
N GLU A 331 -1.59 -0.62 -12.34
CA GLU A 331 -2.50 -1.59 -13.00
C GLU A 331 -2.76 -2.80 -12.10
N THR A 332 -1.71 -3.29 -11.41
CA THR A 332 -1.80 -4.49 -10.59
C THR A 332 -2.48 -4.23 -9.25
N PHE A 333 -2.11 -3.17 -8.55
CA PHE A 333 -2.55 -2.93 -7.17
C PHE A 333 -3.57 -1.80 -7.08
N PHE A 334 -3.18 -0.62 -7.54
CA PHE A 334 -3.97 0.59 -7.39
C PHE A 334 -5.37 0.44 -7.99
N ASP A 335 -5.44 0.03 -9.26
CA ASP A 335 -6.70 -0.13 -10.01
C ASP A 335 -7.57 -1.26 -9.46
N ASN A 336 -6.99 -2.15 -8.65
CA ASN A 336 -7.67 -3.24 -7.95
C ASN A 336 -8.00 -2.90 -6.49
N GLY A 337 -7.89 -1.63 -6.09
CA GLY A 337 -8.28 -1.16 -4.76
C GLY A 337 -7.27 -1.50 -3.65
N ILE A 338 -6.04 -1.89 -4.02
CA ILE A 338 -4.98 -2.27 -3.08
C ILE A 338 -4.01 -1.10 -2.97
N ALA A 339 -3.79 -0.62 -1.74
CA ALA A 339 -2.82 0.43 -1.50
C ALA A 339 -1.40 -0.07 -1.74
N VAL A 340 -0.56 0.80 -2.30
CA VAL A 340 0.86 0.53 -2.55
C VAL A 340 1.67 1.79 -2.19
N TYR A 341 2.84 1.59 -1.60
CA TYR A 341 3.80 2.66 -1.37
C TYR A 341 5.20 2.23 -1.81
N TYR A 342 6.06 3.22 -2.14
CA TYR A 342 7.50 3.00 -2.15
C TYR A 342 8.03 3.19 -0.73
N GLY A 343 8.33 2.09 -0.04
CA GLY A 343 8.71 2.07 1.38
C GLY A 343 10.08 2.69 1.59
N GLU A 344 10.93 2.51 0.59
CA GLU A 344 12.23 3.15 0.46
C GLU A 344 12.50 3.43 -1.01
N TRP A 345 13.11 4.58 -1.27
CA TRP A 345 13.64 4.95 -2.57
C TRP A 345 14.61 6.13 -2.40
N GLY A 346 15.46 6.36 -3.38
CA GLY A 346 16.34 7.53 -3.40
C GLY A 346 17.67 7.28 -4.09
N ALA A 347 18.57 8.25 -3.97
CA ALA A 347 19.95 8.16 -4.43
C ALA A 347 20.84 9.01 -3.50
N PRO A 348 22.15 8.69 -3.37
CA PRO A 348 23.00 9.36 -2.41
C PRO A 348 23.23 10.82 -2.80
N THR A 349 22.69 11.74 -2.00
CA THR A 349 22.77 13.19 -2.22
C THR A 349 24.14 13.72 -1.80
N ASP A 350 24.71 13.23 -0.70
CA ASP A 350 25.94 13.79 -0.11
C ASP A 350 27.14 13.65 -1.06
N VAL A 351 27.28 12.47 -1.69
CA VAL A 351 28.37 12.19 -2.66
C VAL A 351 28.32 13.09 -3.90
N ARG A 352 27.14 13.61 -4.26
CA ARG A 352 26.94 14.49 -5.42
C ARG A 352 26.99 15.98 -5.08
N SER A 353 26.95 16.32 -3.79
CA SER A 353 26.79 17.70 -3.32
C SER A 353 27.94 18.64 -3.69
N SER A 354 29.15 18.10 -3.83
CA SER A 354 30.36 18.84 -4.24
C SER A 354 30.69 18.70 -5.74
N MET A 355 29.89 17.97 -6.50
CA MET A 355 30.12 17.72 -7.93
C MET A 355 29.63 18.87 -8.82
N ASP A 356 29.91 18.76 -10.12
CA ASP A 356 29.53 19.76 -11.13
C ASP A 356 28.02 19.90 -11.27
N THR A 357 27.59 21.07 -11.78
CA THR A 357 26.17 21.45 -11.90
C THR A 357 25.34 20.45 -12.73
N GLU A 358 25.92 19.82 -13.75
CA GLU A 358 25.22 18.82 -14.57
C GLU A 358 24.84 17.57 -13.76
N ILE A 359 25.74 17.08 -12.91
CA ILE A 359 25.49 15.92 -12.03
C ILE A 359 24.43 16.28 -10.99
N LYS A 360 24.50 17.50 -10.43
CA LYS A 360 23.49 18.02 -9.48
C LYS A 360 22.11 18.09 -10.12
N ASN A 361 22.02 18.63 -11.34
CA ASN A 361 20.77 18.71 -12.08
C ASN A 361 20.22 17.33 -12.44
N THR A 362 21.10 16.38 -12.79
CA THR A 362 20.72 14.97 -13.05
C THR A 362 20.11 14.34 -11.79
N HIS A 363 20.71 14.58 -10.62
CA HIS A 363 20.18 14.11 -9.33
C HIS A 363 18.82 14.71 -9.00
N ILE A 364 18.68 16.03 -9.15
CA ILE A 364 17.39 16.72 -8.94
C ILE A 364 16.32 16.16 -9.90
N ASN A 365 16.67 15.98 -11.18
CA ASN A 365 15.75 15.44 -12.18
C ASN A 365 15.32 14.01 -11.85
N TYR A 366 16.27 13.13 -11.51
CA TYR A 366 15.96 11.76 -11.11
C TYR A 366 14.99 11.69 -9.93
N ILE A 367 15.30 12.40 -8.84
CA ILE A 367 14.46 12.39 -7.64
C ILE A 367 13.06 12.94 -7.94
N SER A 368 12.97 13.99 -8.77
CA SER A 368 11.68 14.57 -9.18
C SER A 368 10.88 13.62 -10.07
N CYS A 369 11.53 12.93 -11.02
CA CYS A 369 10.89 11.94 -11.90
C CYS A 369 10.31 10.77 -11.11
N VAL A 370 11.06 10.17 -10.18
CA VAL A 370 10.55 9.06 -9.37
C VAL A 370 9.37 9.51 -8.50
N ALA A 371 9.46 10.68 -7.87
CA ALA A 371 8.39 11.21 -7.04
C ALA A 371 7.11 11.51 -7.83
N ALA A 372 7.25 12.13 -9.02
CA ALA A 372 6.13 12.39 -9.91
C ALA A 372 5.52 11.10 -10.45
N ALA A 373 6.34 10.16 -10.92
CA ALA A 373 5.88 8.87 -11.45
C ALA A 373 5.10 8.08 -10.40
N ALA A 374 5.60 8.02 -9.16
CA ALA A 374 4.89 7.41 -8.04
C ALA A 374 3.53 8.07 -7.82
N ARG A 375 3.50 9.41 -7.70
CA ARG A 375 2.28 10.16 -7.44
C ARG A 375 1.24 10.01 -8.55
N ALA A 376 1.67 10.10 -9.81
CA ALA A 376 0.82 9.92 -10.99
C ALA A 376 0.20 8.51 -11.08
N ASN A 377 0.69 7.56 -10.29
CA ASN A 377 0.27 6.18 -10.28
C ASN A 377 -0.39 5.73 -8.97
N GLY A 378 -0.74 6.67 -8.08
CA GLY A 378 -1.41 6.36 -6.81
C GLY A 378 -0.50 5.67 -5.79
N ILE A 379 0.82 5.79 -5.97
CA ILE A 379 1.84 5.23 -5.09
C ILE A 379 2.34 6.35 -4.18
N VAL A 380 2.38 6.11 -2.87
CA VAL A 380 2.99 7.06 -1.92
C VAL A 380 4.51 6.86 -1.90
N PRO A 381 5.33 7.84 -2.34
CA PRO A 381 6.78 7.74 -2.25
C PRO A 381 7.29 8.08 -0.84
N ILE A 382 7.96 7.15 -0.17
CA ILE A 382 8.58 7.34 1.15
C ILE A 382 10.11 7.36 1.02
N ILE A 383 10.70 8.56 0.95
CA ILE A 383 12.13 8.71 0.62
C ILE A 383 13.02 8.16 1.74
N TRP A 384 14.08 7.45 1.37
CA TRP A 384 15.10 6.99 2.31
C TRP A 384 16.01 8.16 2.70
N ASP A 385 16.10 8.42 4.01
CA ASP A 385 17.04 9.39 4.58
C ASP A 385 17.73 8.67 5.74
N ASP A 386 19.03 8.46 5.60
CA ASP A 386 19.89 7.77 6.56
C ASP A 386 20.70 8.73 7.45
N GLY A 387 20.63 10.04 7.17
CA GLY A 387 21.43 11.06 7.85
C GLY A 387 22.91 11.07 7.42
N GLY A 388 23.28 10.19 6.50
CA GLY A 388 24.59 10.01 5.88
C GLY A 388 24.55 10.32 4.38
N GLU A 389 24.76 9.31 3.54
CA GLU A 389 24.90 9.51 2.09
C GLU A 389 23.59 9.92 1.42
N PHE A 390 22.47 9.38 1.89
CA PHE A 390 21.11 9.66 1.40
C PHE A 390 20.45 10.83 2.13
N LYS A 391 21.18 11.49 3.02
CA LYS A 391 20.66 12.59 3.84
C LYS A 391 19.87 13.58 2.99
N MET A 392 18.74 14.06 3.52
CA MET A 392 17.98 15.21 3.01
C MET A 392 17.81 16.29 4.09
N LEU A 393 17.55 15.85 5.33
CA LEU A 393 17.24 16.74 6.46
C LEU A 393 18.29 16.68 7.58
N GLU A 394 18.47 17.80 8.26
CA GLU A 394 19.32 17.89 9.45
C GLU A 394 18.67 17.20 10.65
N ARG A 395 19.37 16.23 11.25
CA ARG A 395 18.84 15.41 12.35
C ARG A 395 18.57 16.17 13.64
N SER A 396 19.13 17.36 13.79
CA SER A 396 18.92 18.21 14.97
C SER A 396 17.54 18.87 14.99
N ASN A 397 16.95 19.16 13.83
CA ASN A 397 15.74 20.00 13.76
C ASN A 397 14.84 19.75 12.53
N GLY A 398 15.18 18.82 11.64
CA GLY A 398 14.43 18.51 10.42
C GLY A 398 14.47 19.60 9.36
N ALA A 399 15.35 20.59 9.46
CA ALA A 399 15.53 21.61 8.43
C ALA A 399 16.33 21.04 7.24
N PRO A 400 16.08 21.49 6.00
CA PRO A 400 16.87 21.08 4.86
C PRO A 400 18.31 21.61 4.98
N LYS A 401 19.29 20.75 4.66
CA LYS A 401 20.69 21.16 4.52
C LYS A 401 20.83 22.06 3.28
N ASN A 402 21.66 23.11 3.34
CA ASN A 402 21.83 24.03 2.21
C ASN A 402 22.50 23.37 1.00
N GLY A 403 22.28 23.91 -0.21
CA GLY A 403 22.85 23.39 -1.45
C GLY A 403 21.99 22.28 -2.04
N LEU A 404 22.62 21.25 -2.60
CA LEU A 404 21.94 20.18 -3.34
C LEU A 404 20.77 19.56 -2.57
N TRP A 405 20.94 19.31 -1.26
CA TRP A 405 19.88 18.76 -0.40
C TRP A 405 18.58 19.56 -0.43
N LYS A 406 18.66 20.88 -0.21
CA LYS A 406 17.50 21.77 -0.24
C LYS A 406 16.90 21.84 -1.64
N ASP A 407 17.74 21.91 -2.67
CA ASP A 407 17.27 22.02 -4.06
C ASP A 407 16.55 20.73 -4.48
N THR A 408 17.11 19.56 -4.17
CA THR A 408 16.50 18.26 -4.39
C THR A 408 15.20 18.10 -3.61
N LEU A 409 15.17 18.47 -2.32
CA LEU A 409 13.95 18.38 -1.52
C LEU A 409 12.84 19.27 -2.07
N THR A 410 13.19 20.51 -2.41
CA THR A 410 12.23 21.48 -2.96
C THR A 410 11.66 20.98 -4.27
N ALA A 411 12.50 20.47 -5.17
CA ALA A 411 12.07 19.93 -6.45
C ALA A 411 11.18 18.69 -6.27
N MET A 412 11.55 17.77 -5.37
CA MET A 412 10.77 16.58 -5.04
C MET A 412 9.36 16.94 -4.54
N ILE A 413 9.27 17.83 -3.54
CA ILE A 413 7.98 18.24 -2.97
C ILE A 413 7.15 19.03 -3.99
N THR A 414 7.78 19.83 -4.85
CA THR A 414 7.11 20.51 -5.96
C THR A 414 6.53 19.48 -6.94
N ALA A 415 7.34 18.50 -7.38
CA ALA A 415 6.90 17.45 -8.28
C ALA A 415 5.71 16.65 -7.70
N ILE A 416 5.74 16.32 -6.41
CA ILE A 416 4.63 15.62 -5.74
C ILE A 416 3.35 16.48 -5.73
N ASN A 417 3.47 17.78 -5.42
CA ASN A 417 2.31 18.66 -5.32
C ASN A 417 1.71 19.05 -6.68
N ASP A 418 2.55 19.18 -7.71
CA ASP A 418 2.14 19.54 -9.07
C ASP A 418 1.60 18.34 -9.85
N THR A 419 1.87 17.12 -9.38
CA THR A 419 1.38 15.89 -10.01
C THR A 419 0.00 15.50 -9.48
N THR A 420 -0.97 15.42 -10.39
CA THR A 420 -2.28 14.84 -10.11
C THR A 420 -2.16 13.34 -9.88
N ASP A 421 -2.66 12.84 -8.75
CA ASP A 421 -2.81 11.40 -8.51
C ASP A 421 -4.13 10.87 -9.08
N PRO A 422 -4.18 9.62 -9.59
CA PRO A 422 -5.42 9.00 -10.03
C PRO A 422 -6.57 9.05 -9.01
N GLY A 423 -6.29 9.07 -7.70
CA GLY A 423 -7.29 9.26 -6.66
C GLY A 423 -7.50 10.69 -6.19
N ASP A 424 -6.71 11.68 -6.64
CA ASP A 424 -7.05 13.11 -6.46
C ASP A 424 -8.30 13.51 -7.27
N ASN A 425 -8.71 12.67 -8.24
CA ASN A 425 -10.01 12.78 -8.89
C ASN A 425 -11.17 12.51 -7.91
N ASN A 426 -10.94 11.79 -6.80
CA ASN A 426 -11.98 11.52 -5.78
C ASN A 426 -12.29 12.71 -4.84
N GLY A 427 -11.88 13.92 -5.20
CA GLY A 427 -12.32 15.17 -4.56
C GLY A 427 -13.30 16.00 -5.39
N GLY A 428 -13.62 15.60 -6.63
CA GLY A 428 -14.50 16.40 -7.48
C GLY A 428 -14.88 15.83 -8.86
N GLU A 429 -14.34 14.70 -9.29
CA GLU A 429 -14.73 14.04 -10.55
C GLU A 429 -14.86 12.52 -10.31
N GLY A 430 -16.04 12.01 -10.62
CA GLY A 430 -16.60 10.69 -10.35
C GLY A 430 -15.74 9.42 -10.44
N VAL A 431 -16.31 8.33 -9.94
CA VAL A 431 -15.68 7.01 -9.83
C VAL A 431 -15.49 6.35 -11.19
N ASN A 432 -14.25 6.02 -11.54
CA ASN A 432 -13.92 5.32 -12.79
C ASN A 432 -14.45 3.87 -12.77
N LEU A 433 -15.16 3.50 -13.84
CA LEU A 433 -15.75 2.17 -14.02
C LEU A 433 -14.78 1.15 -14.64
N GLY A 434 -13.56 1.55 -14.99
CA GLY A 434 -12.54 0.70 -15.58
C GLY A 434 -12.84 0.31 -17.03
N SER A 435 -12.17 -0.76 -17.49
CA SER A 435 -12.35 -1.32 -18.82
C SER A 435 -13.76 -1.92 -19.00
N TYR A 436 -14.28 -1.85 -20.22
CA TYR A 436 -15.56 -2.45 -20.60
C TYR A 436 -15.35 -3.71 -21.44
N VAL A 437 -16.35 -4.59 -21.44
CA VAL A 437 -16.38 -5.75 -22.32
C VAL A 437 -17.16 -5.42 -23.59
N TYR A 438 -16.60 -5.77 -24.75
CA TYR A 438 -17.30 -5.74 -26.03
C TYR A 438 -18.18 -6.98 -26.17
N GLY A 439 -19.48 -6.81 -26.25
CA GLY A 439 -20.44 -7.91 -26.36
C GLY A 439 -21.23 -7.85 -27.66
N THR A 440 -21.31 -8.99 -28.38
CA THR A 440 -22.28 -9.19 -29.48
C THR A 440 -23.32 -10.27 -29.17
N ALA A 441 -23.09 -11.10 -28.13
CA ALA A 441 -24.04 -12.12 -27.72
C ALA A 441 -23.65 -12.74 -26.37
N GLU A 442 -24.09 -12.16 -25.25
CA GLU A 442 -24.27 -12.90 -24.01
C GLU A 442 -25.56 -12.40 -23.34
N ASN A 443 -26.52 -13.32 -23.14
CA ASN A 443 -27.67 -13.18 -22.23
C ASN A 443 -29.00 -12.58 -22.73
N GLY A 444 -29.29 -12.53 -24.04
CA GLY A 444 -30.65 -12.22 -24.55
C GLY A 444 -30.86 -10.77 -25.02
N ILE A 445 -29.78 -10.08 -25.33
CA ILE A 445 -29.77 -8.75 -25.97
C ILE A 445 -29.79 -8.94 -27.49
N ASP A 446 -30.49 -8.08 -28.22
CA ASP A 446 -30.59 -8.15 -29.69
C ASP A 446 -29.20 -8.05 -30.35
N THR A 447 -28.90 -9.02 -31.22
CA THR A 447 -27.63 -9.18 -31.95
C THR A 447 -27.32 -8.03 -32.90
N ASN A 448 -28.26 -7.13 -33.14
CA ASN A 448 -28.09 -5.96 -34.00
C ASN A 448 -27.36 -4.80 -33.31
N TYR A 449 -27.14 -4.85 -31.98
CA TYR A 449 -26.48 -3.79 -31.23
C TYR A 449 -25.06 -4.19 -30.81
N GLN A 450 -24.09 -3.32 -31.08
CA GLN A 450 -22.72 -3.45 -30.58
C GLN A 450 -22.59 -2.65 -29.27
N GLN A 451 -22.05 -3.30 -28.23
CA GLN A 451 -22.23 -2.86 -26.85
C GLN A 451 -20.93 -2.66 -26.09
N ALA A 452 -20.95 -1.70 -25.16
CA ALA A 452 -19.98 -1.57 -24.09
C ALA A 452 -20.66 -1.92 -22.76
N VAL A 453 -20.10 -2.91 -22.05
CA VAL A 453 -20.65 -3.43 -20.79
C VAL A 453 -19.67 -3.21 -19.64
N TRP A 454 -20.15 -2.56 -18.57
CA TRP A 454 -19.45 -2.44 -17.30
C TRP A 454 -20.17 -3.26 -16.23
N SER A 455 -19.45 -4.13 -15.53
CA SER A 455 -19.97 -4.81 -14.34
C SER A 455 -19.70 -3.96 -13.10
N LEU A 456 -20.75 -3.49 -12.44
CA LEU A 456 -20.61 -2.64 -11.27
C LEU A 456 -20.50 -3.47 -10.00
N THR A 457 -19.47 -3.20 -9.20
CA THR A 457 -19.34 -3.71 -7.83
C THR A 457 -20.46 -3.15 -6.95
N SER A 458 -20.75 -3.78 -5.81
CA SER A 458 -21.76 -3.26 -4.86
C SER A 458 -21.47 -1.80 -4.42
N ALA A 459 -20.19 -1.40 -4.39
CA ALA A 459 -19.79 -0.03 -4.09
C ALA A 459 -20.15 0.94 -5.23
N ASN A 460 -19.79 0.62 -6.48
CA ASN A 460 -20.13 1.45 -7.64
C ASN A 460 -21.65 1.52 -7.87
N VAL A 461 -22.36 0.44 -7.57
CA VAL A 461 -23.82 0.40 -7.56
C VAL A 461 -24.40 1.37 -6.53
N THR A 462 -23.78 1.51 -5.35
CA THR A 462 -24.24 2.48 -4.33
C THR A 462 -24.09 3.92 -4.83
N ILE A 463 -23.01 4.22 -5.54
CA ILE A 463 -22.77 5.55 -6.13
C ILE A 463 -23.74 5.83 -7.28
N ALA A 464 -23.94 4.87 -8.19
CA ALA A 464 -24.87 4.99 -9.32
C ALA A 464 -26.33 5.28 -8.90
N LYS A 465 -26.68 4.93 -7.65
CA LYS A 465 -28.00 5.13 -7.04
C LYS A 465 -28.18 6.47 -6.34
N THR A 466 -27.11 7.26 -6.22
CA THR A 466 -27.25 8.60 -5.66
C THR A 466 -28.04 9.45 -6.63
N ALA A 467 -28.94 10.28 -6.10
CA ALA A 467 -29.73 11.18 -6.92
C ALA A 467 -28.79 12.08 -7.75
N GLU A 468 -29.17 12.33 -8.99
CA GLU A 468 -28.41 13.13 -9.95
C GLU A 468 -27.07 12.56 -10.44
N THR A 469 -26.67 11.34 -10.06
CA THR A 469 -25.43 10.71 -10.54
C THR A 469 -25.40 10.65 -12.07
N LYS A 470 -24.24 10.99 -12.65
CA LYS A 470 -24.00 11.02 -14.09
C LYS A 470 -23.02 9.94 -14.51
N LEU A 471 -23.35 9.20 -15.55
CA LEU A 471 -22.36 8.45 -16.32
C LEU A 471 -21.67 9.42 -17.28
N VAL A 472 -20.36 9.55 -17.17
CA VAL A 472 -19.56 10.42 -18.03
C VAL A 472 -18.58 9.58 -18.84
N LEU A 473 -18.76 9.61 -20.16
CA LEU A 473 -17.94 8.90 -21.14
C LEU A 473 -17.02 9.89 -21.86
N LYS A 474 -15.72 9.63 -21.82
CA LYS A 474 -14.73 10.39 -22.60
C LYS A 474 -14.44 9.64 -23.90
N LEU A 475 -14.73 10.28 -25.03
CA LEU A 475 -14.68 9.66 -26.35
C LEU A 475 -13.54 10.24 -27.19
N THR A 476 -13.01 9.45 -28.12
CA THR A 476 -12.06 9.96 -29.13
C THR A 476 -12.78 10.58 -30.32
N ASN A 477 -13.98 10.08 -30.64
CA ASN A 477 -14.81 10.54 -31.76
C ASN A 477 -16.19 11.00 -31.27
N ALA A 478 -16.78 11.97 -31.97
CA ALA A 478 -18.14 12.40 -31.68
C ALA A 478 -19.14 11.27 -32.03
N PRO A 479 -20.20 11.08 -31.23
CA PRO A 479 -21.29 10.20 -31.61
C PRO A 479 -21.92 10.67 -32.93
N SER A 480 -22.31 9.71 -33.77
CA SER A 480 -22.85 9.94 -35.11
C SER A 480 -23.97 8.96 -35.46
N ALA A 481 -24.48 8.24 -34.47
CA ALA A 481 -25.50 7.20 -34.61
C ALA A 481 -26.30 7.07 -33.30
N GLY A 482 -27.37 6.29 -33.33
CA GLY A 482 -28.25 6.06 -32.19
C GLY A 482 -27.56 5.37 -31.02
N MET A 483 -27.96 5.72 -29.80
CA MET A 483 -27.40 5.14 -28.58
C MET A 483 -28.47 4.95 -27.51
N GLN A 484 -28.47 3.79 -26.86
CA GLN A 484 -29.29 3.45 -25.72
C GLN A 484 -28.45 3.23 -24.46
N LEU A 485 -28.99 3.62 -23.30
CA LEU A 485 -28.50 3.21 -21.99
C LEU A 485 -29.40 2.13 -21.41
N VAL A 486 -28.80 1.00 -21.02
CA VAL A 486 -29.50 -0.18 -20.50
C VAL A 486 -28.79 -0.67 -19.23
N TRP A 487 -29.52 -1.39 -18.37
CA TRP A 487 -28.93 -2.08 -17.23
C TRP A 487 -29.44 -3.52 -17.15
N GLN A 488 -28.65 -4.39 -16.52
CA GLN A 488 -28.98 -5.81 -16.34
C GLN A 488 -28.75 -6.22 -14.89
N GLY A 489 -29.78 -6.74 -14.24
CA GLY A 489 -29.70 -7.28 -12.88
C GLY A 489 -29.04 -8.66 -12.79
N PRO A 490 -28.83 -9.20 -11.57
CA PRO A 490 -28.03 -10.38 -11.31
C PRO A 490 -28.65 -11.73 -11.74
N THR A 491 -29.95 -11.77 -12.06
CA THR A 491 -30.66 -12.98 -12.51
C THR A 491 -30.66 -13.18 -14.02
N ASN A 492 -29.93 -12.36 -14.78
CA ASN A 492 -29.94 -12.31 -16.25
C ASN A 492 -31.32 -12.03 -16.88
N GLU A 493 -32.36 -11.71 -16.09
CA GLU A 493 -33.62 -11.18 -16.61
C GLU A 493 -33.39 -9.73 -17.07
N ILE A 494 -33.24 -9.53 -18.37
CA ILE A 494 -33.03 -8.20 -18.94
C ILE A 494 -34.35 -7.43 -18.90
N TRP A 495 -34.34 -6.29 -18.22
CA TRP A 495 -35.39 -5.30 -18.31
C TRP A 495 -35.05 -4.36 -19.47
N TRP A 496 -35.38 -4.78 -20.69
CA TRP A 496 -35.13 -3.98 -21.89
C TRP A 496 -36.23 -2.92 -22.04
N LYS A 497 -36.22 -1.93 -21.16
CA LYS A 497 -36.94 -0.68 -21.37
C LYS A 497 -36.00 0.28 -22.09
N ALA A 498 -35.91 0.06 -23.40
CA ALA A 498 -34.99 0.78 -24.28
C ALA A 498 -35.25 2.29 -24.18
N ALA A 499 -34.21 3.03 -23.78
CA ALA A 499 -34.24 4.47 -23.70
C ALA A 499 -33.14 5.06 -24.59
N ASP A 500 -33.54 5.60 -25.73
CA ASP A 500 -32.62 6.31 -26.62
C ASP A 500 -32.12 7.56 -25.90
N ILE A 501 -30.81 7.60 -25.65
CA ILE A 501 -30.10 8.75 -25.09
C ILE A 501 -29.49 9.62 -26.20
N LEU A 502 -29.23 9.02 -27.37
CA LEU A 502 -28.91 9.71 -28.62
C LEU A 502 -29.88 9.24 -29.73
N ASP A 503 -30.31 10.17 -30.59
CA ASP A 503 -31.08 9.85 -31.79
C ASP A 503 -30.22 9.19 -32.88
N ASP A 504 -30.84 8.76 -33.97
CA ASP A 504 -30.19 8.08 -35.10
C ASP A 504 -29.04 8.88 -35.76
N TYR A 505 -28.88 10.16 -35.41
CA TYR A 505 -27.83 11.05 -35.90
C TYR A 505 -26.75 11.37 -34.85
N GLY A 506 -26.81 10.74 -33.66
CA GLY A 506 -25.87 10.97 -32.56
C GLY A 506 -26.18 12.21 -31.73
N VAL A 507 -27.39 12.78 -31.84
CA VAL A 507 -27.79 13.99 -31.12
C VAL A 507 -28.48 13.61 -29.80
N PRO A 508 -28.12 14.23 -28.65
CA PRO A 508 -28.77 13.94 -27.38
C PRO A 508 -30.29 14.12 -27.39
N VAL A 509 -31.01 13.10 -26.91
CA VAL A 509 -32.47 13.10 -26.87
C VAL A 509 -32.96 14.04 -25.76
N THR A 510 -33.88 14.95 -26.11
CA THR A 510 -34.42 15.92 -25.17
C THR A 510 -35.19 15.21 -24.04
N GLY A 511 -34.88 15.57 -22.80
CA GLY A 511 -35.55 15.03 -21.61
C GLY A 511 -34.95 13.73 -21.06
N LYS A 512 -33.93 13.15 -21.70
CA LYS A 512 -33.22 11.95 -21.22
C LYS A 512 -31.93 12.26 -20.44
N GLY A 513 -31.71 13.52 -20.07
CA GLY A 513 -30.58 13.94 -19.23
C GLY A 513 -29.20 13.74 -19.88
N THR A 514 -29.14 13.65 -21.20
CA THR A 514 -27.90 13.44 -21.96
C THR A 514 -27.40 14.75 -22.57
N THR A 515 -26.11 15.02 -22.46
CA THR A 515 -25.46 16.18 -23.08
C THR A 515 -24.13 15.80 -23.71
N TRP A 516 -23.82 16.39 -24.87
CA TRP A 516 -22.55 16.23 -25.56
C TRP A 516 -21.73 17.52 -25.51
N ASN A 517 -20.49 17.44 -25.02
CA ASN A 517 -19.52 18.53 -25.08
C ASN A 517 -18.48 18.24 -26.17
N ALA A 518 -18.61 18.93 -27.31
CA ALA A 518 -17.74 18.71 -28.46
C ALA A 518 -16.26 19.07 -28.22
N SER A 519 -15.98 20.06 -27.36
CA SER A 519 -14.62 20.51 -27.07
C SER A 519 -13.89 19.54 -26.15
N ALA A 520 -14.60 19.02 -25.12
CA ALA A 520 -14.05 18.05 -24.18
C ALA A 520 -14.11 16.60 -24.70
N LYS A 521 -14.89 16.37 -25.77
CA LYS A 521 -15.29 15.06 -26.29
C LYS A 521 -15.93 14.18 -25.21
N THR A 522 -16.83 14.80 -24.44
CA THR A 522 -17.45 14.17 -23.28
C THR A 522 -18.94 14.02 -23.50
N LEU A 523 -19.44 12.80 -23.33
CA LEU A 523 -20.86 12.50 -23.26
C LEU A 523 -21.26 12.30 -21.79
N THR A 524 -22.18 13.11 -21.30
CA THR A 524 -22.66 13.08 -19.91
C THR A 524 -24.11 12.62 -19.91
N ILE A 525 -24.44 11.62 -19.09
CA ILE A 525 -25.76 10.99 -19.03
C ILE A 525 -26.21 10.94 -17.58
N ASN A 526 -27.25 11.71 -17.23
CA ASN A 526 -27.89 11.59 -15.91
C ASN A 526 -28.67 10.27 -15.83
N LEU A 527 -28.30 9.40 -14.89
CA LEU A 527 -28.84 8.04 -14.83
C LEU A 527 -30.34 8.00 -14.49
N GLU A 528 -30.79 8.87 -13.58
CA GLU A 528 -32.19 8.96 -13.16
C GLU A 528 -33.12 9.37 -14.31
N ALA A 529 -32.68 10.33 -15.14
CA ALA A 529 -33.45 10.79 -16.30
C ALA A 529 -33.36 9.84 -17.51
N ALA A 530 -32.22 9.16 -17.67
CA ALA A 530 -31.98 8.29 -18.82
C ALA A 530 -32.67 6.92 -18.67
N LEU A 531 -32.69 6.35 -17.46
CA LEU A 531 -33.19 5.00 -17.21
C LEU A 531 -34.71 4.96 -17.00
N GLU A 532 -35.43 4.21 -17.86
CA GLU A 532 -36.89 4.08 -17.79
C GLU A 532 -37.44 3.34 -16.56
N ASP A 533 -36.58 2.60 -15.84
CA ASP A 533 -36.92 1.92 -14.59
C ASP A 533 -35.86 2.17 -13.52
N TYR A 534 -35.56 3.44 -13.27
CA TYR A 534 -34.56 3.84 -12.28
C TYR A 534 -34.87 3.27 -10.88
N ALA A 535 -36.15 3.13 -10.52
CA ALA A 535 -36.56 2.51 -9.26
C ALA A 535 -36.05 1.06 -9.14
N SER A 536 -36.31 0.22 -10.16
CA SER A 536 -35.85 -1.17 -10.15
C SER A 536 -34.32 -1.31 -10.30
N PHE A 537 -33.68 -0.37 -11.02
CA PHE A 537 -32.22 -0.23 -11.05
C PHE A 537 -31.66 0.07 -9.65
N SER A 538 -32.33 0.95 -8.91
CA SER A 538 -31.91 1.36 -7.58
C SER A 538 -32.08 0.29 -6.49
N ASP A 539 -32.81 -0.79 -6.79
CA ASP A 539 -33.02 -1.90 -5.85
C ASP A 539 -32.02 -3.06 -6.03
N GLN A 540 -31.17 -3.07 -7.06
CA GLN A 540 -30.26 -4.21 -7.34
C GLN A 540 -28.98 -4.21 -6.50
N PRO A 541 -28.49 -5.35 -5.98
CA PRO A 541 -27.25 -5.43 -5.19
C PRO A 541 -25.96 -5.42 -6.03
N ASN A 542 -26.06 -5.84 -7.30
CA ASN A 542 -25.02 -5.85 -8.33
C ASN A 542 -25.70 -5.85 -9.71
N LEU A 543 -25.13 -5.16 -10.70
CA LEU A 543 -25.72 -5.05 -12.04
C LEU A 543 -24.65 -4.78 -13.10
N ASN A 544 -25.00 -4.99 -14.37
CA ASN A 544 -24.25 -4.47 -15.51
C ASN A 544 -24.88 -3.17 -16.00
N LEU A 545 -24.06 -2.16 -16.30
CA LEU A 545 -24.44 -0.96 -17.05
C LEU A 545 -23.98 -1.13 -18.49
N ILE A 546 -24.87 -0.85 -19.43
CA ILE A 546 -24.70 -1.21 -20.84
C ILE A 546 -25.00 0.02 -21.71
N ILE A 547 -24.07 0.34 -22.60
CA ILE A 547 -24.32 1.28 -23.70
C ILE A 547 -24.43 0.47 -24.99
N ALA A 548 -25.55 0.65 -25.69
CA ALA A 548 -25.82 -0.01 -26.97
C ALA A 548 -25.83 1.03 -28.10
N TYR A 549 -24.92 0.92 -29.06
CA TYR A 549 -24.77 1.86 -30.17
C TYR A 549 -25.22 1.22 -31.49
N TYR A 550 -26.00 1.95 -32.30
CA TYR A 550 -26.70 1.42 -33.48
C TYR A 550 -26.89 2.46 -34.58
N GLY A 551 -27.25 2.02 -35.80
CA GLY A 551 -27.67 2.91 -36.90
C GLY A 551 -26.74 2.96 -38.12
N SER A 552 -25.48 2.52 -38.00
CA SER A 552 -24.55 2.12 -39.09
C SER A 552 -23.08 2.05 -38.63
N ALA A 553 -22.79 2.55 -37.41
CA ALA A 553 -21.46 2.64 -36.84
C ALA A 553 -21.29 1.70 -35.63
N ASP A 554 -20.05 1.28 -35.38
CA ASP A 554 -19.68 0.39 -34.27
C ASP A 554 -19.40 1.17 -32.99
N ILE A 555 -19.71 0.59 -31.81
CA ILE A 555 -19.33 1.18 -30.51
C ILE A 555 -17.81 1.41 -30.41
N SER A 556 -17.01 0.57 -31.08
CA SER A 556 -15.56 0.76 -31.21
C SER A 556 -15.20 2.08 -31.91
N ALA A 557 -16.06 2.58 -32.79
CA ALA A 557 -15.85 3.84 -33.51
C ALA A 557 -15.93 5.08 -32.60
N LEU A 558 -16.55 4.98 -31.42
CA LEU A 558 -16.54 6.07 -30.42
C LEU A 558 -15.17 6.23 -29.77
N GLY A 559 -14.39 5.15 -29.72
CA GLY A 559 -13.12 5.02 -29.00
C GLY A 559 -13.24 5.58 -27.58
N ILE A 560 -13.99 4.88 -26.73
CA ILE A 560 -14.20 5.22 -25.32
C ILE A 560 -12.86 5.10 -24.60
N THR A 561 -12.40 6.19 -24.01
CA THR A 561 -11.12 6.28 -23.27
C THR A 561 -11.30 6.20 -21.76
N SER A 562 -12.47 6.58 -21.26
CA SER A 562 -12.86 6.38 -19.86
C SER A 562 -14.37 6.42 -19.71
N ALA A 563 -14.85 5.80 -18.63
CA ALA A 563 -16.23 5.87 -18.15
C ALA A 563 -16.21 6.11 -16.64
N THR A 564 -16.93 7.12 -16.16
CA THR A 564 -16.94 7.52 -14.75
C THR A 564 -18.35 7.77 -14.23
N LEU A 565 -18.59 7.57 -12.93
CA LEU A 565 -19.84 7.91 -12.23
C LEU A 565 -19.61 9.16 -11.37
N GLU A 566 -20.10 10.30 -11.84
CA GLU A 566 -19.97 11.64 -11.23
C GLU A 566 -21.17 12.04 -10.38
#